data_AF-A0A4Y2AMU1-F1
#
_entry.id   AF-A0A4Y2AMU1-F1
#
_cell.length_a   1.000
_cell.length_b   1.000
_cell.length_c   1.000
_cell.angle_alpha   90.00
_cell.angle_beta   90.00
_cell.angle_gamma   90.00
#
_symmetry.space_group_name_H-M   'P 1'
#
loop_
_entity.id
_entity.type
_entity.pdbx_description
1 polymer ?
#
loop_
_entity_poly.entity_id
_entity_poly.type
_entity_poly.pdbx_seq_one_letter_code
_entity_poly.pdbx_strand_id
1 'polypeptide(L)' 'MKTRYDSGATGHHFKEGDQVWMYNPKRRRGLSPKLQQNWEGPYTIVKKLNDVIYRVQRSPNAKSNPHQSANPLPGY' A
#
# COMPACT_ATOMS: atom_id res chain seq x y z
N MET A 1 -26.17 -12.41 -12.54
CA MET A 1 -25.95 -11.62 -11.31
C MET A 1 -24.45 -11.67 -11.00
N LYS A 2 -23.73 -10.57 -11.26
CA LYS A 2 -22.26 -10.41 -11.09
C LYS A 2 -21.87 -8.94 -10.95
N THR A 3 -22.71 -8.08 -11.54
CA THR A 3 -22.69 -6.62 -11.46
C THR A 3 -22.67 -6.02 -10.05
N ARG A 4 -23.11 -6.73 -9.00
CA ARG A 4 -23.06 -6.24 -7.61
C ARG A 4 -21.71 -6.44 -6.90
N TYR A 5 -20.88 -7.38 -7.39
CA TYR A 5 -19.58 -7.67 -6.79
C TYR A 5 -18.45 -6.98 -7.56
N ASP A 6 -18.60 -6.88 -8.88
CA ASP A 6 -17.61 -6.23 -9.75
C ASP A 6 -17.79 -4.70 -9.83
N SER A 7 -18.73 -4.12 -9.08
CA SER A 7 -19.09 -2.70 -9.18
C SER A 7 -18.00 -1.72 -8.73
N GLY A 8 -16.95 -2.22 -8.08
CA GLY A 8 -15.79 -1.43 -7.68
C GLY A 8 -14.46 -1.88 -8.31
N ALA A 9 -14.49 -2.98 -9.08
CA ALA A 9 -13.33 -3.54 -9.77
C ALA A 9 -12.86 -2.63 -10.91
N THR A 10 -12.30 -1.51 -10.52
CA THR A 10 -11.75 -0.50 -11.41
C THR A 10 -10.29 -0.87 -11.60
N GLY A 11 -9.82 -0.88 -12.85
CA GLY A 11 -8.42 -1.13 -13.21
C GLY A 11 -7.51 0.02 -12.76
N HIS A 12 -7.44 0.28 -11.46
CA HIS A 12 -6.64 1.34 -10.87
C HIS A 12 -5.16 0.96 -10.99
N HIS A 13 -4.52 1.51 -12.01
CA HIS A 13 -3.09 1.41 -12.20
C HIS A 13 -2.43 2.60 -11.50
N PHE A 14 -1.48 2.31 -10.63
CA PHE A 14 -0.64 3.35 -10.06
C PHE A 14 0.31 3.92 -11.11
N LYS A 15 0.64 5.20 -10.96
CA LYS A 15 1.61 5.91 -11.81
C LYS A 15 2.90 6.20 -11.05
N GLU A 16 3.97 6.47 -11.79
CA GLU A 16 5.23 6.94 -11.21
C GLU A 16 4.99 8.24 -10.44
N GLY A 17 5.57 8.34 -9.24
CA GLY A 17 5.34 9.44 -8.28
C GLY A 17 4.22 9.19 -7.27
N ASP A 18 3.34 8.20 -7.47
CA ASP A 18 2.30 7.88 -6.49
C ASP A 18 2.89 7.36 -5.18
N GLN A 19 2.26 7.75 -4.07
CA GLN A 19 2.58 7.21 -2.75
C GLN A 19 1.73 5.97 -2.44
N VAL A 20 2.40 4.88 -2.08
CA VAL A 20 1.78 3.59 -1.77
C VAL A 20 2.27 3.06 -0.43
N TRP A 21 1.41 2.33 0.25
CA TRP A 21 1.77 1.58 1.46
C TRP A 21 2.15 0.15 1.09
N MET A 22 3.25 -0.34 1.65
CA MET A 22 3.72 -1.70 1.39
C MET A 22 3.14 -2.67 2.42
N TYR A 23 2.51 -3.76 1.95
CA TYR A 23 2.15 -4.87 2.83
C TYR A 23 3.37 -5.74 3.10
N ASN A 24 3.85 -5.73 4.35
CA ASN A 24 4.99 -6.50 4.83
C ASN A 24 4.59 -7.23 6.13
N PRO A 25 4.07 -8.47 6.05
CA PRO A 25 3.65 -9.25 7.21
C PRO A 25 4.87 -9.80 7.96
N LYS A 26 5.71 -8.90 8.48
CA LYS A 26 6.91 -9.26 9.21
C LYS A 26 6.54 -9.57 10.66
N ARG A 27 6.59 -10.85 11.01
CA ARG A 27 6.24 -11.32 12.36
C ARG A 27 7.30 -10.90 13.39
N ARG A 28 6.92 -10.05 14.34
CA ARG A 28 7.69 -9.81 15.57
C ARG A 28 7.35 -10.89 16.61
N ARG A 29 8.37 -11.53 17.18
CA ARG A 29 8.21 -12.46 18.31
C ARG A 29 7.70 -11.69 19.53
N GLY A 30 6.80 -12.29 20.30
CA GLY A 30 6.21 -11.69 21.51
C GLY A 30 4.98 -10.80 21.27
N LEU A 31 4.55 -10.59 20.02
CA LEU A 31 3.32 -9.85 19.70
C LEU A 31 2.28 -10.76 19.05
N SER A 32 0.99 -10.54 19.37
CA SER A 32 -0.12 -11.25 18.72
C SER A 32 -0.17 -10.93 17.22
N PRO A 33 -0.21 -11.93 16.31
CA PRO A 33 -0.20 -11.69 14.86
C PRO A 33 -1.28 -10.74 14.36
N LYS A 34 -2.45 -10.72 15.00
CA LYS A 34 -3.58 -9.85 14.62
C LYS A 34 -3.40 -8.38 15.01
N LEU A 35 -2.51 -8.09 15.96
CA LEU A 35 -2.25 -6.73 16.46
C LEU A 35 -0.95 -6.14 15.91
N GLN A 36 -0.30 -6.84 14.96
CA GLN A 36 0.92 -6.35 14.33
C GLN A 36 0.57 -5.41 13.18
N GLN A 37 1.34 -4.33 13.04
CA GLN A 37 1.24 -3.44 11.89
C GLN A 37 1.93 -4.09 10.69
N ASN A 38 1.13 -4.50 9.71
CA ASN A 38 1.63 -5.13 8.48
C ASN A 38 1.85 -4.12 7.35
N TRP A 39 1.39 -2.88 7.52
CA TRP A 39 1.53 -1.82 6.52
C TRP A 39 2.73 -0.94 6.87
N GLU A 40 3.67 -0.86 5.95
CA GLU A 40 4.91 -0.14 6.12
C GLU A 40 4.99 1.03 5.16
N GLY A 41 5.20 2.23 5.73
CA GLY A 41 5.66 3.47 5.10
C GLY A 41 4.86 4.01 3.91
N PRO A 42 4.95 5.31 3.62
CA PRO A 42 4.74 5.79 2.27
C PRO A 42 5.99 5.47 1.44
N TYR A 43 5.81 4.62 0.44
CA TYR A 43 6.77 4.39 -0.63
C TYR A 43 6.34 5.18 -1.85
N THR A 44 7.28 5.68 -2.63
CA THR A 44 7.00 6.32 -3.91
C THR A 44 7.27 5.33 -5.02
N ILE A 45 6.35 5.21 -5.98
CA ILE A 45 6.59 4.43 -7.19
C ILE A 45 7.61 5.16 -8.05
N VAL A 46 8.75 4.53 -8.28
CA VAL A 46 9.82 5.06 -9.13
C VAL A 46 9.65 4.62 -10.56
N LYS A 47 9.19 3.38 -10.76
CA LYS A 47 9.04 2.82 -12.10
C LYS A 47 7.97 1.75 -12.15
N LYS A 48 7.13 1.77 -13.18
CA LYS A 48 6.28 0.63 -13.52
C LYS A 48 7.07 -0.35 -14.39
N LEU A 49 7.19 -1.60 -13.95
CA LEU A 49 7.84 -2.66 -14.72
C LEU A 49 6.82 -3.45 -15.54
N ASN A 50 5.70 -3.83 -14.90
CA ASN A 50 4.54 -4.50 -15.52
C ASN A 50 3.25 -3.95 -14.89
N ASP A 51 2.08 -4.37 -15.38
CA ASP A 51 0.78 -4.00 -14.78
C ASP A 51 0.64 -4.38 -13.31
N VAL A 52 1.37 -5.41 -12.88
CA VAL A 52 1.37 -5.90 -11.48
C VAL A 52 2.70 -5.71 -10.76
N ILE A 53 3.77 -5.28 -11.46
CA ILE A 53 5.11 -5.13 -10.87
C ILE A 53 5.54 -3.68 -10.92
N TYR A 54 5.78 -3.11 -9.74
CA TYR A 54 6.22 -1.74 -9.55
C TYR A 54 7.52 -1.71 -8.74
N ARG A 55 8.45 -0.86 -9.15
CA ARG A 55 9.64 -0.53 -8.36
C ARG A 55 9.32 0.68 -7.49
N VAL A 56 9.50 0.50 -6.20
CA VAL A 56 9.18 1.53 -5.20
C VAL A 56 10.43 1.95 -4.43
N GLN A 57 10.48 3.19 -3.98
CA GLN A 57 11.56 3.75 -3.18
C GLN A 57 10.99 4.41 -1.94
N ARG A 58 11.62 4.15 -0.79
CA ARG A 58 11.30 4.84 0.46
C ARG A 58 12.02 6.18 0.48
N SER A 59 11.34 7.25 0.87
CA SER A 59 12.02 8.53 1.01
C SER A 59 13.02 8.47 2.19
N PRO A 60 14.25 9.01 2.03
CA PRO A 60 15.27 8.97 3.08
C PRO A 60 14.83 9.70 4.37
N ASN A 61 13.88 10.62 4.26
CA ASN A 61 13.31 11.40 5.36
C ASN A 61 11.95 10.86 5.85
N ALA A 62 11.54 9.64 5.48
CA ALA A 62 10.30 9.05 5.97
C ALA A 62 10.39 8.77 7.47
N LYS A 63 10.07 9.79 8.29
CA LYS A 63 9.85 9.60 9.72
C LYS A 63 8.73 8.57 9.86
N SER A 64 8.98 7.55 10.67
CA SER A 64 7.99 6.56 11.08
C SER A 64 6.94 7.21 11.99
N ASN A 65 6.12 8.11 11.45
CA ASN A 65 5.06 8.75 12.20
C ASN A 65 3.72 8.06 11.86
N PRO A 66 3.07 7.39 12.83
CA PRO A 66 1.90 6.55 12.59
C PRO A 66 0.58 7.32 12.43
N HIS A 67 0.61 8.66 12.33
CA HIS A 67 -0.58 9.51 12.51
C HIS A 67 -0.78 10.62 11.45
N GLN A 68 -0.29 10.43 10.22
CA GLN A 68 -0.74 11.29 9.10
C GLN A 68 -1.91 10.62 8.38
N SER A 69 -3.10 11.10 8.75
CA SER A 69 -4.37 11.13 8.02
C SER A 69 -4.38 10.36 6.71
N ALA A 70 -5.18 9.30 6.71
CA ALA A 70 -5.58 8.52 5.55
C ALA A 70 -5.87 9.41 4.33
N ASN A 71 -5.06 9.27 3.28
CA ASN A 71 -5.66 9.20 1.97
C ASN A 71 -6.42 7.87 1.94
N PRO A 72 -7.72 7.85 1.58
CA PRO A 72 -8.41 6.59 1.43
C PRO A 72 -7.61 5.79 0.41
N LEU A 73 -7.19 4.58 0.80
CA LEU A 73 -6.92 3.54 -0.19
C LEU A 73 -8.13 3.58 -1.14
N PRO A 74 -7.94 3.55 -2.47
CA PRO A 74 -9.07 3.60 -3.40
C PRO A 74 -10.10 2.60 -2.91
N GLY A 75 -11.25 3.14 -2.52
CA GLY A 75 -12.38 2.35 -2.05
C GLY A 75 -12.67 1.28 -3.10
N TYR A 76 -13.00 0.10 -2.59
CA TYR A 76 -13.28 -1.12 -3.34
C TYR A 76 -14.03 -0.92 -4.65
#